data_AF-A0A496TC65-F1
#
_entry.id   AF-A0A496TC65-F1
#
_cell.length_a   1.000
_cell.length_b   1.000
_cell.length_c   1.000
_cell.angle_alpha   90.00
_cell.angle_beta   90.00
_cell.angle_gamma   90.00
#
_symmetry.space_group_name_H-M   'P 1'
#
loop_
_entity.id
_entity.type
_entity.pdbx_description
1 polymer ?
#
loop_
_entity_poly.entity_id
_entity_poly.type
_entity_poly.pdbx_seq_one_letter_code
_entity_poly.pdbx_strand_id
1 'polypeptide(L)'
;MTELTTPSTGEINIGRWLSQSWNLIWSRLADFLVVTILFVAILALASSLGGIGFYLVWGPLCVGFFELLFRMMRQQSFQYVDLFNGFRKFLPAVLASILISVFFMIGLTFLVIPGLVVLAWYQFTFAFILEKDLDFWQAMEASRKLATERLFEMLTFVIVQGVVLLIG
;
A
#
# COMPACT_ATOMS: atom_id res chain seq x y z
N MET A 1 -4.15 -23.05 28.67
CA MET A 1 -5.27 -22.55 27.87
C MET A 1 -5.69 -21.24 28.51
N THR A 2 -5.17 -20.12 28.03
CA THR A 2 -5.38 -18.81 28.69
C THR A 2 -5.74 -17.81 27.61
N GLU A 3 -7.03 -17.50 27.60
CA GLU A 3 -7.67 -16.24 27.20
C GLU A 3 -7.37 -15.69 25.80
N LEU A 4 -8.32 -15.96 24.91
CA LEU A 4 -8.65 -15.14 23.75
C LEU A 4 -8.99 -13.72 24.23
N THR A 5 -8.00 -12.82 24.21
CA THR A 5 -8.25 -11.40 24.35
C THR A 5 -9.10 -10.95 23.16
N THR A 6 -10.38 -10.71 23.42
CA THR A 6 -11.26 -9.93 22.56
C THR A 6 -10.51 -8.67 22.10
N PRO A 7 -10.51 -8.33 20.80
CA PRO A 7 -9.84 -7.13 20.34
C PRO A 7 -10.56 -5.96 21.01
N SER A 8 -9.83 -5.23 21.84
CA SER A 8 -10.31 -4.04 22.51
C SER A 8 -11.02 -3.17 21.48
N THR A 9 -12.27 -2.78 21.77
CA THR A 9 -12.93 -1.60 21.18
C THR A 9 -12.18 -0.34 21.63
N GLY A 10 -10.89 -0.28 21.29
CA GLY A 10 -10.03 0.84 21.58
C GLY A 10 -10.49 1.99 20.70
N GLU A 11 -10.77 3.13 21.32
CA GLU A 11 -10.99 4.38 20.60
C GLU A 11 -9.91 4.52 19.52
N ILE A 12 -10.34 4.75 18.27
CA ILE A 12 -9.44 4.95 17.14
C ILE A 12 -8.73 6.28 17.39
N ASN A 13 -7.60 6.22 18.11
CA ASN A 13 -6.80 7.39 18.43
C ASN A 13 -5.84 7.63 17.27
N ILE A 14 -6.33 8.35 16.24
CA ILE A 14 -5.58 8.69 15.03
C ILE A 14 -4.24 9.37 15.39
N GLY A 15 -4.22 10.21 16.43
CA GLY A 15 -3.00 10.87 16.92
C GLY A 15 -1.93 9.90 17.40
N ARG A 16 -2.33 8.80 18.06
CA ARG A 16 -1.41 7.74 18.47
C ARG A 16 -0.81 7.01 17.27
N TRP A 17 -1.62 6.66 16.26
CA TRP A 17 -1.13 5.97 15.06
C TRP A 17 -0.20 6.86 14.23
N LEU A 18 -0.53 8.14 14.09
CA LEU A 18 0.32 9.12 13.41
C LEU A 18 1.64 9.33 14.14
N SER A 19 1.63 9.50 15.46
CA SER A 19 2.86 9.65 16.26
C SER A 19 3.71 8.38 16.27
N GLN A 20 3.10 7.20 16.32
CA GLN A 20 3.81 5.92 16.18
C GLN A 20 4.47 5.79 14.81
N SER A 21 3.75 6.12 13.73
CA SER A 21 4.28 6.10 12.37
C SER A 21 5.40 7.13 12.19
N TRP A 22 5.24 8.33 12.76
CA TRP A 22 6.27 9.38 12.76
C TRP A 22 7.54 8.92 13.48
N ASN A 23 7.40 8.35 14.68
CA ASN A 23 8.52 7.83 15.45
C ASN A 23 9.20 6.65 14.74
N LEU A 24 8.43 5.77 14.08
CA LEU A 24 8.96 4.66 13.29
C LEU A 24 9.88 5.19 12.17
N ILE A 25 9.41 6.17 11.40
CA ILE A 25 10.18 6.77 10.31
C ILE A 25 11.48 7.38 10.84
N TRP A 26 11.43 8.18 11.91
CA TRP A 26 12.63 8.81 12.45
C TRP A 26 13.60 7.82 13.11
N SER A 27 13.08 6.77 13.76
CA SER A 27 13.92 5.73 14.38
C SER A 27 14.62 4.84 13.35
N ARG A 28 14.06 4.71 12.15
CA ARG A 28 14.54 3.84 11.07
C ARG A 28 14.77 4.58 9.77
N LEU A 29 15.12 5.86 9.85
CA LEU A 29 15.20 6.73 8.67
C LEU A 29 16.15 6.18 7.60
N ALA A 30 17.30 5.62 8.03
CA ALA A 30 18.25 4.97 7.14
C ALA A 30 17.63 3.79 6.38
N ASP A 31 16.90 2.90 7.08
CA ASP A 31 16.22 1.76 6.46
C ASP A 31 15.19 2.23 5.43
N PHE A 32 14.39 3.26 5.77
CA PHE A 32 13.41 3.85 4.86
C PHE A 32 14.06 4.47 3.61
N LEU A 33 15.17 5.18 3.77
CA LEU A 33 15.92 5.76 2.65
C LEU A 33 16.47 4.67 1.72
N VAL A 34 17.08 3.62 2.28
CA VAL A 34 17.60 2.49 1.48
C VAL A 34 16.46 1.80 0.72
N VAL A 35 15.35 1.49 1.39
CA VAL A 35 14.19 0.86 0.76
C VAL A 35 13.60 1.76 -0.34
N THR A 36 13.52 3.07 -0.10
CA THR A 36 13.02 4.04 -1.08
C THR A 36 13.93 4.12 -2.30
N ILE A 37 15.25 4.19 -2.11
CA ILE A 37 16.23 4.19 -3.20
C ILE A 37 16.13 2.90 -4.01
N LEU A 38 16.06 1.74 -3.34
CA LEU A 38 15.88 0.46 -4.02
C LEU A 38 14.57 0.41 -4.81
N PHE A 39 13.47 0.86 -4.20
CA PHE A 39 12.15 0.90 -4.83
C PHE A 39 12.18 1.76 -6.11
N VAL A 40 12.71 2.98 -6.02
CA VAL A 40 12.83 3.90 -7.15
C VAL A 40 13.80 3.36 -8.22
N ALA A 41 14.93 2.78 -7.83
CA ALA A 41 15.90 2.21 -8.77
C ALA A 41 15.30 1.03 -9.56
N ILE A 42 14.59 0.12 -8.87
CA ILE A 42 13.91 -1.02 -9.52
C ILE A 42 12.85 -0.51 -10.49
N LEU A 43 12.04 0.49 -10.10
CA LEU A 43 11.05 1.08 -11.00
C LEU A 43 11.69 1.77 -12.20
N ALA A 44 12.77 2.53 -12.01
CA ALA A 44 13.45 3.22 -13.10
C ALA A 44 14.02 2.22 -14.13
N LEU A 45 14.64 1.13 -13.66
CA LEU A 45 15.13 0.05 -14.51
C LEU A 45 13.98 -0.64 -15.26
N ALA A 46 12.88 -0.95 -14.57
CA ALA A 46 11.72 -1.58 -15.20
C ALA A 46 11.08 -0.69 -16.28
N SER A 47 10.98 0.63 -16.04
CA SER A 47 10.46 1.61 -16.98
C SER A 47 11.31 1.71 -18.26
N SER A 48 12.63 1.50 -18.16
CA SER A 48 13.54 1.54 -19.32
C SER A 48 13.26 0.46 -20.37
N LEU A 49 12.53 -0.60 -20.01
CA LEU A 49 12.17 -1.72 -20.89
C LEU A 49 10.89 -1.48 -21.72
N GLY A 50 10.56 -0.21 -22.01
CA GLY A 50 9.44 0.14 -22.90
C GLY A 50 8.09 0.37 -22.20
N GLY A 51 8.10 0.90 -20.97
CA GLY A 51 6.89 1.33 -20.24
C GLY A 51 6.02 0.21 -19.67
N ILE A 52 5.89 -0.93 -20.37
CA ILE A 52 5.19 -2.13 -19.88
C ILE A 52 5.86 -2.68 -18.62
N GLY A 53 7.19 -2.60 -18.54
CA GLY A 53 7.94 -3.05 -17.36
C GLY A 53 7.51 -2.35 -16.07
N PHE A 54 7.11 -1.06 -16.14
CA PHE A 54 6.57 -0.34 -14.98
C PHE A 54 5.32 -1.03 -14.43
N TYR A 55 4.34 -1.31 -15.29
CA TYR A 55 3.07 -1.93 -14.87
C TYR A 55 3.24 -3.33 -14.32
N LEU A 56 4.18 -4.11 -14.86
CA LEU A 56 4.48 -5.47 -14.38
C LEU A 56 5.19 -5.46 -13.03
N VAL A 57 5.97 -4.44 -12.72
CA VAL A 57 6.78 -4.38 -11.51
C VAL A 57 6.08 -3.63 -10.38
N TRP A 58 5.28 -2.61 -10.70
CA TRP A 58 4.62 -1.74 -9.72
C TRP A 58 3.81 -2.51 -8.66
N GLY A 59 2.87 -3.34 -9.09
CA GLY A 59 2.01 -4.11 -8.18
C GLY A 59 2.80 -5.01 -7.22
N PRO A 60 3.64 -5.93 -7.72
CA PRO A 60 4.48 -6.80 -6.89
C PRO A 60 5.40 -6.01 -5.95
N LEU A 61 5.95 -4.89 -6.41
CA LEU A 61 6.83 -4.05 -5.60
C LEU A 61 6.06 -3.37 -4.46
N CYS A 62 4.81 -2.94 -4.69
CA CYS A 62 3.93 -2.45 -3.63
C CYS A 62 3.67 -3.53 -2.56
N VAL A 63 3.41 -4.78 -2.97
CA VAL A 63 3.23 -5.91 -2.03
C VAL A 63 4.49 -6.12 -1.18
N GLY A 64 5.67 -6.15 -1.81
CA GLY A 64 6.95 -6.30 -1.11
C GLY A 64 7.25 -5.13 -0.17
N PHE A 65 6.88 -3.91 -0.55
CA PHE A 65 7.00 -2.73 0.31
C PHE A 65 6.11 -2.86 1.56
N PHE A 66 4.85 -3.29 1.40
CA PHE A 66 3.97 -3.58 2.54
C PHE A 66 4.53 -4.67 3.45
N GLU A 67 5.19 -5.69 2.90
CA GLU A 67 5.84 -6.73 3.71
C GLU A 67 6.95 -6.17 4.59
N LEU A 68 7.83 -5.35 4.01
CA LEU A 68 8.89 -4.68 4.77
C LEU A 68 8.30 -3.75 5.84
N LEU A 69 7.30 -2.94 5.49
CA LEU A 69 6.63 -2.05 6.45
C LEU A 69 6.04 -2.83 7.62
N PHE A 70 5.34 -3.93 7.37
CA PHE A 70 4.74 -4.75 8.42
C PHE A 70 5.79 -5.41 9.31
N ARG A 71 6.91 -5.87 8.74
CA ARG A 71 8.05 -6.37 9.52
C ARG A 71 8.67 -5.28 10.40
N MET A 72 8.88 -4.07 9.86
CA MET A 72 9.41 -2.93 10.61
C MET A 72 8.50 -2.55 11.78
N MET A 73 7.18 -2.48 11.55
CA MET A 73 6.20 -2.17 12.59
C MET A 73 6.13 -3.26 13.68
N ARG A 74 6.31 -4.53 13.30
CA ARG A 74 6.36 -5.67 14.23
C ARG A 74 7.72 -5.84 14.91
N GLN A 75 8.69 -4.94 14.65
CA GLN A 75 10.08 -5.05 15.11
C GLN A 75 10.75 -6.38 14.75
N GLN A 76 10.35 -6.97 13.63
CA GLN A 76 10.92 -8.21 13.11
C GLN A 76 12.17 -7.90 12.28
N SER A 77 13.12 -8.84 12.25
CA SER A 77 14.25 -8.77 11.33
C SER A 77 13.75 -8.88 9.89
N PHE A 78 14.22 -8.00 9.02
CA PHE A 78 13.96 -8.03 7.59
C PHE A 78 15.27 -7.86 6.84
N GLN A 79 15.29 -8.32 5.59
CA GLN A 79 16.38 -8.07 4.65
C GLN A 79 15.86 -7.18 3.53
N TYR A 80 16.71 -6.32 2.97
CA TYR A 80 16.30 -5.48 1.82
C TYR A 80 15.85 -6.30 0.61
N VAL A 81 16.37 -7.53 0.47
CA VAL A 81 15.96 -8.49 -0.56
C VAL A 81 14.52 -8.99 -0.36
N ASP A 82 13.97 -8.90 0.85
CA ASP A 82 12.56 -9.26 1.10
C ASP A 82 11.58 -8.35 0.33
N LEU A 83 12.03 -7.20 -0.19
CA LEU A 83 11.25 -6.40 -1.14
C LEU A 83 10.82 -7.22 -2.37
N PHE A 84 11.65 -8.19 -2.78
CA PHE A 84 11.34 -9.07 -3.90
C PHE A 84 10.35 -10.20 -3.55
N ASN A 85 10.03 -10.42 -2.27
CA ASN A 85 9.04 -11.41 -1.88
C ASN A 85 7.64 -11.06 -2.40
N GLY A 86 7.34 -9.79 -2.66
CA GLY A 86 6.11 -9.37 -3.33
C GLY A 86 5.92 -9.98 -4.72
N PHE A 87 7.02 -10.33 -5.41
CA PHE A 87 6.97 -11.05 -6.70
C PHE A 87 6.55 -12.51 -6.57
N ARG A 88 6.50 -13.09 -5.36
CA ARG A 88 5.88 -14.41 -5.16
C ARG A 88 4.37 -14.36 -5.44
N LYS A 89 3.75 -13.20 -5.22
CA LYS A 89 2.34 -12.91 -5.54
C LYS A 89 2.23 -12.07 -6.82
N PHE A 90 3.11 -12.36 -7.81
CA PHE A 90 3.21 -11.60 -9.05
C PHE A 90 1.86 -11.46 -9.76
N LEU A 91 1.21 -12.59 -10.06
CA LEU A 91 -0.01 -12.58 -10.87
C LEU A 91 -1.16 -11.82 -10.18
N PRO A 92 -1.50 -12.07 -8.90
CA PRO A 92 -2.52 -11.27 -8.21
C PRO A 92 -2.16 -9.78 -8.12
N ALA A 93 -0.89 -9.46 -7.84
CA ALA A 93 -0.45 -8.08 -7.66
C ALA A 93 -0.47 -7.28 -8.98
N VAL A 94 -0.03 -7.89 -10.08
CA VAL A 94 -0.07 -7.28 -11.41
C VAL A 94 -1.52 -7.06 -11.86
N LEU A 95 -2.37 -8.09 -11.77
CA LEU A 95 -3.77 -7.97 -12.16
C LEU A 95 -4.51 -6.90 -11.35
N ALA A 96 -4.30 -6.86 -10.03
CA ALA A 96 -4.83 -5.81 -9.18
C ALA A 96 -4.36 -4.42 -9.64
N SER A 97 -3.06 -4.23 -9.87
CA SER A 97 -2.52 -2.94 -10.29
C SER A 97 -3.05 -2.47 -11.66
N ILE A 98 -3.25 -3.40 -12.60
CA ILE A 98 -3.83 -3.10 -13.92
C ILE A 98 -5.29 -2.68 -13.76
N LEU A 99 -6.09 -3.44 -13.02
CA LEU A 99 -7.51 -3.10 -12.83
C LEU A 99 -7.71 -1.78 -12.07
N ILE A 100 -6.93 -1.56 -11.01
CA ILE A 100 -6.95 -0.31 -10.26
C ILE A 100 -6.57 0.87 -11.16
N SER A 101 -5.53 0.72 -12.00
CA SER A 101 -5.12 1.81 -12.91
C SER A 101 -6.17 2.09 -13.98
N VAL A 102 -6.84 1.08 -14.52
CA VAL A 102 -7.98 1.25 -15.44
C VAL A 102 -9.13 1.99 -14.76
N PHE A 103 -9.54 1.57 -13.55
CA PHE A 103 -10.58 2.27 -12.79
C PHE A 103 -10.19 3.70 -12.44
N PHE A 104 -8.93 3.93 -12.12
CA PHE A 104 -8.42 5.26 -11.82
C PHE A 104 -8.45 6.17 -13.05
N MET A 105 -8.02 5.69 -14.22
CA MET A 105 -8.08 6.44 -15.48
C MET A 105 -9.52 6.76 -15.89
N ILE A 106 -10.44 5.79 -15.74
CA ILE A 106 -11.88 6.03 -15.97
C ILE A 106 -12.40 7.09 -15.01
N GLY A 107 -12.04 6.98 -13.73
CA GLY A 107 -12.38 7.97 -12.70
C GLY A 107 -11.91 9.36 -13.10
N LEU A 108 -10.62 9.53 -13.40
CA LEU A 108 -10.06 10.81 -13.82
C LEU A 108 -10.71 11.41 -15.07
N THR A 109 -11.16 10.57 -16.01
CA THR A 109 -11.85 11.03 -17.22
C THR A 109 -13.20 11.68 -16.90
N PHE A 110 -13.92 11.18 -15.89
CA PHE A 110 -15.22 11.73 -15.50
C PHE A 110 -15.13 12.96 -14.60
N LEU A 111 -14.12 13.05 -13.71
CA LEU A 111 -13.70 14.23 -12.92
C LEU A 111 -12.52 13.83 -12.00
N VAL A 112 -11.78 14.77 -11.41
CA VAL A 112 -10.72 14.45 -10.43
C VAL A 112 -11.27 13.70 -9.20
N ILE A 113 -12.50 14.04 -8.75
CA ILE A 113 -13.15 13.47 -7.57
C ILE A 113 -13.31 11.93 -7.65
N PRO A 114 -13.93 11.34 -8.70
CA PRO A 114 -14.03 9.88 -8.83
C PRO A 114 -12.67 9.19 -8.92
N GLY A 115 -11.63 9.83 -9.47
CA GLY A 115 -10.26 9.33 -9.39
C GLY A 115 -9.76 9.17 -7.95
N LEU A 116 -9.99 10.17 -7.10
CA LEU A 116 -9.63 10.12 -5.68
C LEU A 116 -10.42 9.05 -4.91
N VAL A 117 -11.70 8.85 -5.24
CA VAL A 117 -12.52 7.78 -4.65
C VAL A 117 -11.97 6.40 -4.97
N VAL A 118 -11.51 6.18 -6.21
CA VAL A 118 -10.87 4.91 -6.62
C VAL A 118 -9.60 4.66 -5.82
N LEU A 119 -8.74 5.67 -5.64
CA LEU A 119 -7.54 5.54 -4.81
C LEU A 119 -7.90 5.19 -3.36
N ALA A 120 -8.90 5.87 -2.78
CA ALA A 120 -9.38 5.58 -1.45
C ALA A 120 -9.94 4.15 -1.31
N TRP A 121 -10.66 3.66 -2.32
CA TRP A 121 -11.20 2.30 -2.33
C TRP A 121 -10.14 1.21 -2.37
N TYR A 122 -9.08 1.39 -3.16
CA TYR A 122 -8.14 0.32 -3.45
C TYR A 122 -6.80 0.45 -2.72
N GLN A 123 -6.65 1.41 -1.82
CA GLN A 123 -5.42 1.67 -1.06
C GLN A 123 -4.90 0.44 -0.29
N PHE A 124 -5.79 -0.39 0.26
CA PHE A 124 -5.41 -1.56 1.06
C PHE A 124 -5.33 -2.86 0.26
N THR A 125 -5.53 -2.81 -1.07
CA THR A 125 -5.57 -4.00 -1.92
C THR A 125 -4.27 -4.82 -1.79
N PHE A 126 -3.11 -4.18 -1.91
CA PHE A 126 -1.82 -4.88 -1.84
C PHE A 126 -1.53 -5.44 -0.44
N ALA A 127 -1.94 -4.72 0.61
CA ALA A 127 -1.85 -5.22 1.98
C ALA A 127 -2.73 -6.48 2.20
N PHE A 128 -3.93 -6.53 1.60
CA PHE A 128 -4.79 -7.71 1.66
C PHE A 128 -4.29 -8.88 0.83
N ILE A 129 -3.68 -8.64 -0.33
CA ILE A 129 -2.98 -9.70 -1.09
C ILE A 129 -1.88 -10.32 -0.22
N LEU A 130 -1.14 -9.50 0.53
CA LEU A 130 -0.06 -9.97 1.39
C LEU A 130 -0.56 -10.72 2.62
N GLU A 131 -1.40 -10.11 3.45
CA GLU A 131 -1.73 -10.66 4.78
C GLU A 131 -2.77 -11.77 4.73
N LYS A 132 -3.71 -11.69 3.79
CA LYS A 132 -4.83 -12.63 3.70
C LYS A 132 -4.66 -13.65 2.58
N ASP A 133 -3.55 -13.59 1.85
CA ASP A 133 -3.27 -14.41 0.67
C ASP A 133 -4.44 -14.48 -0.33
N LEU A 134 -5.12 -13.34 -0.50
CA LEU A 134 -6.30 -13.25 -1.36
C LEU A 134 -5.90 -13.09 -2.82
N ASP A 135 -6.73 -13.64 -3.70
CA ASP A 135 -6.63 -13.35 -5.14
C ASP A 135 -6.97 -11.87 -5.43
N PHE A 136 -6.55 -11.37 -6.60
CA PHE A 136 -6.60 -9.95 -6.95
C PHE A 136 -8.00 -9.34 -6.76
N TRP A 137 -9.04 -10.03 -7.22
CA TRP A 137 -10.41 -9.53 -7.15
C TRP A 137 -10.93 -9.49 -5.72
N GLN A 138 -10.69 -10.56 -4.96
CA GLN A 138 -11.13 -10.67 -3.57
C GLN A 138 -10.43 -9.62 -2.69
N ALA A 139 -9.15 -9.36 -2.95
CA ALA A 139 -8.41 -8.30 -2.27
C ALA A 139 -8.96 -6.91 -2.59
N MET A 140 -9.29 -6.64 -3.87
CA MET A 140 -9.89 -5.39 -4.31
C MET A 140 -11.28 -5.17 -3.70
N GLU A 141 -12.11 -6.20 -3.66
CA GLU A 141 -13.45 -6.12 -3.08
C GLU A 141 -13.39 -5.93 -1.55
N ALA A 142 -12.48 -6.64 -0.87
CA ALA A 142 -12.23 -6.44 0.55
C ALA A 142 -11.77 -5.01 0.86
N SER A 143 -10.85 -4.46 0.06
CA SER A 143 -10.39 -3.07 0.18
C SER A 143 -11.54 -2.09 -0.01
N ARG A 144 -12.34 -2.27 -1.07
CA ARG A 144 -13.49 -1.41 -1.37
C ARG A 144 -14.54 -1.45 -0.27
N LYS A 145 -14.85 -2.63 0.29
CA LYS A 145 -15.82 -2.78 1.37
C LYS A 145 -15.37 -2.02 2.61
N LEU A 146 -14.12 -2.21 3.03
CA LEU A 146 -13.54 -1.49 4.16
C LEU A 146 -13.54 0.04 3.93
N ALA A 147 -13.13 0.47 2.74
CA ALA A 147 -13.05 1.88 2.40
C ALA A 147 -14.43 2.54 2.27
N THR A 148 -15.47 1.81 1.86
CA THR A 148 -16.83 2.36 1.74
C THR A 148 -17.44 2.63 3.12
N GLU A 149 -17.15 1.78 4.11
CA GLU A 149 -17.59 1.99 5.50
C GLU A 149 -17.00 3.26 6.13
N ARG A 150 -15.80 3.67 5.68
CA ARG A 150 -15.07 4.85 6.19
C ARG A 150 -14.61 5.80 5.08
N LEU A 151 -15.48 6.04 4.09
CA LEU A 151 -15.09 6.74 2.86
C LEU A 151 -14.53 8.13 3.12
N PHE A 152 -15.14 8.90 4.03
CA PHE A 152 -14.69 10.25 4.34
C PHE A 152 -13.28 10.28 4.99
N GLU A 153 -13.01 9.33 5.89
CA GLU A 153 -11.69 9.18 6.51
C GLU A 153 -10.63 8.79 5.46
N MET A 154 -10.98 7.85 4.58
CA MET A 154 -10.06 7.39 3.52
C MET A 154 -9.80 8.45 2.45
N LEU A 155 -10.82 9.24 2.09
CA LEU A 155 -10.64 10.38 1.19
C LEU A 155 -9.72 11.42 1.79
N THR A 156 -9.92 11.76 3.08
CA THR A 156 -9.04 12.69 3.79
C THR A 156 -7.60 12.16 3.82
N PHE A 157 -7.42 10.86 4.06
CA PHE A 157 -6.12 10.22 4.04
C PHE A 157 -5.42 10.32 2.67
N VAL A 158 -6.13 10.01 1.58
CA VAL A 158 -5.57 10.12 0.21
C VAL A 158 -5.20 11.57 -0.12
N ILE A 159 -6.01 12.55 0.29
CA ILE A 159 -5.70 13.97 0.10
C ILE A 159 -4.43 14.36 0.85
N VAL A 160 -4.32 13.98 2.14
CA VAL A 160 -3.12 14.26 2.94
C VAL A 160 -1.89 13.61 2.33
N GLN A 161 -1.98 12.35 1.89
CA GLN A 161 -0.89 11.67 1.18
C GLN A 161 -0.50 12.39 -0.10
N GLY A 162 -1.47 12.85 -0.89
CA GLY A 162 -1.21 13.65 -2.09
C GLY A 162 -0.47 14.96 -1.78
N VAL A 163 -0.86 15.66 -0.71
CA VAL A 163 -0.18 16.89 -0.28
C VAL A 163 1.25 16.61 0.19
N VAL A 164 1.48 15.56 0.98
CA VAL A 164 2.83 15.17 1.41
C VAL A 164 3.72 14.88 0.21
N LEU A 165 3.22 14.13 -0.78
CA LEU A 165 3.97 13.83 -2.01
C LEU A 165 4.35 15.08 -2.81
N LEU A 166 3.53 16.14 -2.77
CA LEU A 166 3.81 17.41 -3.45
C LEU A 166 4.84 18.27 -2.72
N ILE A 167 4.94 18.15 -1.40
CA ILE A 167 5.89 18.91 -0.58
C ILE A 167 7.30 18.26 -0.65
N GLY A 168 7.38 16.94 -0.81
CA GLY A 168 8.62 16.16 -0.76
C GLY A 168 8.98 15.76 0.66
#